data_AF-A0A964Z9S5-F1
#
_entry.id   AF-A0A964Z9S5-F1
#
_cell.length_a   1.000
_cell.length_b   1.000
_cell.length_c   1.000
_cell.angle_alpha   90.00
_cell.angle_beta   90.00
_cell.angle_gamma   90.00
#
_symmetry.space_group_name_H-M   'P 1'
#
loop_
_entity.id
_entity.type
_entity.pdbx_description
1 polymer ?
#
loop_
_entity_poly.entity_id
_entity_poly.type
_entity_poly.pdbx_seq_one_letter_code
_entity_poly.pdbx_strand_id
1 'polypeptide(L)'
;EVATLSASFSGLTPGTTYFWRAAATNAAGTAVGAAFTFATPLFERQTSLSTTALLNTLAVDRTDVRKIVVAPVAKSRQQCTLNTRTNRLTLTKPGICRLKLTLTKSSSTVVGFINLAIR
;
A
#
# COMPACT_ATOMS: atom_id res chain seq x y z
N GLU A 1 33.19 -12.30 -9.92
CA GLU A 1 32.65 -11.34 -8.94
C GLU A 1 31.18 -11.12 -9.25
N VAL A 2 30.31 -11.09 -8.24
CA VAL A 2 28.88 -10.81 -8.41
C VAL A 2 28.63 -9.43 -7.81
N ALA A 3 28.17 -8.48 -8.63
CA ALA A 3 27.82 -7.14 -8.20
C ALA A 3 26.30 -7.02 -8.02
N THR A 4 25.87 -6.46 -6.89
CA THR A 4 24.46 -6.18 -6.62
C THR A 4 24.11 -4.80 -7.18
N LEU A 5 23.13 -4.74 -8.09
CA LEU A 5 22.57 -3.50 -8.62
C LEU A 5 21.20 -3.22 -7.98
N SER A 6 21.00 -2.00 -7.50
CA SER A 6 19.70 -1.55 -6.97
C SER A 6 19.30 -0.23 -7.62
N ALA A 7 18.01 -0.08 -7.93
CA ALA A 7 17.43 1.12 -8.52
C ALA A 7 16.08 1.42 -7.84
N SER A 8 15.80 2.69 -7.57
CA SER A 8 14.54 3.15 -6.99
C SER A 8 13.69 3.82 -8.04
N PHE A 9 12.42 3.42 -8.14
CA PHE A 9 11.43 4.04 -9.02
C PHE A 9 10.46 4.88 -8.18
N SER A 10 10.14 6.09 -8.65
CA SER A 10 9.16 6.99 -8.04
C SER A 10 8.14 7.49 -9.06
N GLY A 11 7.04 8.08 -8.62
CA GLY A 11 6.01 8.61 -9.51
C GLY A 11 5.18 7.55 -10.25
N LEU A 12 5.17 6.31 -9.77
CA LEU A 12 4.39 5.23 -10.37
C LEU A 12 2.91 5.34 -9.97
N THR A 13 2.02 5.04 -10.91
CA THR A 13 0.58 5.04 -10.68
C THR A 13 0.22 3.93 -9.68
N PRO A 14 -0.54 4.21 -8.60
CA PRO A 14 -1.00 3.20 -7.65
C PRO A 14 -1.84 2.10 -8.30
N GLY A 15 -1.75 0.87 -7.78
CA GLY A 15 -2.52 -0.29 -8.26
C GLY A 15 -2.21 -0.75 -9.68
N THR A 16 -1.05 -0.38 -10.21
CA THR A 16 -0.63 -0.67 -11.58
C THR A 16 0.46 -1.74 -11.57
N THR A 17 0.34 -2.74 -12.45
CA THR A 17 1.38 -3.75 -12.67
C THR A 17 2.42 -3.22 -13.65
N TYR A 18 3.68 -3.21 -13.23
CA TYR A 18 4.82 -2.80 -14.03
C TYR A 18 5.66 -4.02 -14.42
N PHE A 19 6.18 -3.99 -15.65
CA PHE A 19 7.10 -4.98 -16.20
C PHE A 19 8.47 -4.34 -16.34
N TRP A 20 9.52 -5.03 -15.93
CA TRP A 20 10.88 -4.54 -16.04
C TRP A 20 11.85 -5.66 -16.43
N ARG A 21 12.97 -5.28 -17.05
CA ARG A 21 14.08 -6.14 -17.44
C ARG A 21 15.38 -5.42 -17.13
N ALA A 22 16.40 -6.17 -16.72
CA ALA A 22 17.76 -5.65 -16.62
C ALA A 22 18.50 -5.94 -17.93
N ALA A 23 19.29 -4.98 -18.42
CA ALA A 23 20.19 -5.18 -19.54
C ALA A 23 21.61 -4.78 -19.11
N ALA A 24 22.60 -5.59 -19.51
CA ALA A 24 24.01 -5.33 -19.24
C ALA A 24 24.76 -5.23 -20.58
N THR A 25 25.54 -4.16 -20.75
CA THR A 25 26.32 -3.91 -21.98
C THR A 25 27.80 -3.98 -21.65
N ASN A 26 28.57 -4.70 -22.47
CA ASN A 26 30.03 -4.69 -22.47
C ASN A 26 30.55 -4.51 -23.91
N ALA A 27 31.88 -4.54 -24.09
CA ALA A 27 32.49 -4.39 -25.41
C ALA A 27 32.08 -5.47 -26.43
N ALA A 28 31.62 -6.64 -25.97
CA ALA A 28 31.17 -7.74 -26.81
C ALA A 28 29.67 -7.66 -27.16
N GLY A 29 28.89 -6.79 -26.49
CA GLY A 29 27.47 -6.58 -26.80
C GLY A 29 26.59 -6.36 -25.58
N THR A 30 25.28 -6.46 -25.77
CA THR A 30 24.27 -6.29 -24.71
C THR A 30 23.55 -7.61 -24.45
N ALA A 31 23.56 -8.04 -23.20
CA ALA A 31 22.75 -9.16 -22.72
C ALA A 31 21.51 -8.62 -21.99
N VAL A 32 20.33 -9.14 -22.35
CA VAL A 32 19.05 -8.76 -21.71
C VAL A 32 18.59 -9.91 -20.83
N GLY A 33 18.29 -9.60 -19.56
CA GLY A 33 17.80 -10.55 -18.57
C GLY A 33 16.32 -10.88 -18.72
N ALA A 34 15.84 -11.77 -17.85
CA ALA A 34 14.44 -12.17 -17.79
C ALA A 34 13.51 -10.98 -17.44
N ALA A 35 12.24 -11.10 -17.85
CA ALA A 35 11.19 -10.16 -17.47
C ALA A 35 10.73 -10.44 -16.04
N PHE A 36 10.66 -9.38 -15.25
CA PHE A 36 10.11 -9.41 -13.90
C PHE A 36 8.92 -8.46 -13.82
N THR A 37 8.03 -8.72 -12.86
CA THR A 37 6.84 -7.92 -12.64
C THR A 37 6.71 -7.55 -11.17
N PHE A 38 6.15 -6.37 -10.91
CA PHE A 38 5.66 -5.99 -9.60
C PHE A 38 4.40 -5.14 -9.75
N ALA A 39 3.56 -5.14 -8.72
CA ALA A 39 2.39 -4.26 -8.67
C ALA A 39 2.63 -3.17 -7.61
N THR A 40 2.34 -1.92 -7.98
CA THR A 40 2.32 -0.83 -7.00
C THR A 40 1.12 -1.01 -6.07
N PRO A 41 1.26 -0.70 -4.77
CA PRO A 41 0.12 -0.72 -3.88
C PRO A 41 -0.88 0.37 -4.29
N LEU A 42 -2.18 0.10 -4.14
CA LEU A 42 -3.23 1.12 -4.34
C LEU A 42 -3.18 2.25 -3.30
N PHE A 43 -2.51 2.01 -2.19
CA PHE A 43 -2.38 2.98 -1.11
C PHE A 43 -0.90 3.18 -0.83
N GLU A 44 -0.47 4.43 -0.78
CA GLU A 44 0.82 4.72 -0.19
C GLU A 44 0.82 4.30 1.28
N ARG A 45 1.93 3.71 1.72
CA ARG A 45 2.12 3.32 3.12
C ARG A 45 2.32 4.58 3.95
N GLN A 46 1.24 5.24 4.31
CA GLN A 46 1.28 6.38 5.22
C GLN A 46 1.42 5.87 6.66
N THR A 47 2.62 5.95 7.21
CA THR A 47 2.82 5.95 8.66
C THR A 47 2.47 7.34 9.19
N SER A 48 1.21 7.57 9.54
CA SER A 48 0.86 8.79 10.28
C SER A 48 1.34 8.64 11.72
N LEU A 49 2.29 9.47 12.14
CA LEU A 49 2.72 9.62 13.53
C LEU A 49 1.84 10.67 14.23
N SER A 50 0.52 10.46 14.27
CA SER A 50 -0.40 11.42 14.91
C SER A 50 -1.38 10.70 15.83
N THR A 51 -1.49 11.22 17.06
CA THR A 51 -2.50 10.88 18.08
C THR A 51 -3.93 11.21 17.60
N THR A 52 -4.06 11.99 16.53
CA THR A 52 -5.33 12.35 15.87
C THR A 52 -5.15 12.26 14.36
N ALA A 53 -4.65 11.12 13.86
CA ALA A 53 -4.51 10.88 12.43
C ALA A 53 -5.87 10.85 11.74
N LEU A 54 -6.35 12.01 11.29
CA LEU A 54 -7.31 12.08 10.21
C LEU A 54 -6.58 11.57 8.94
N LEU A 55 -7.16 10.56 8.29
CA LEU A 55 -6.72 10.06 6.98
C LEU A 55 -6.95 11.18 5.95
N ASN A 56 -6.07 12.18 5.91
CA ASN A 56 -6.35 13.40 5.17
C ASN A 56 -6.34 13.20 3.66
N THR A 57 -5.60 12.22 3.14
CA THR A 57 -5.65 11.89 1.72
C THR A 57 -5.25 10.44 1.47
N LEU A 58 -6.21 9.53 1.57
CA LEU A 58 -6.14 8.31 0.79
C LEU A 58 -6.51 8.70 -0.65
N ALA A 59 -5.53 8.89 -1.53
CA ALA A 59 -5.77 9.12 -2.96
C ALA A 59 -6.31 7.82 -3.57
N VAL A 60 -7.58 7.53 -3.33
CA VAL A 60 -8.29 6.44 -3.97
C VAL A 60 -8.77 6.97 -5.29
N ASP A 61 -8.33 6.38 -6.40
CA ASP A 61 -9.06 6.49 -7.65
C ASP A 61 -10.47 5.89 -7.42
N ARG A 62 -11.44 6.78 -7.20
CA ARG A 62 -12.82 6.45 -6.84
C ARG A 62 -13.64 6.03 -8.05
N THR A 63 -13.08 6.02 -9.26
CA THR A 63 -13.81 5.52 -10.42
C THR A 63 -14.25 4.08 -10.17
N ASP A 64 -15.57 3.89 -10.28
CA ASP A 64 -16.24 2.59 -10.17
C ASP A 64 -16.06 1.85 -8.83
N VAL A 65 -15.76 2.56 -7.74
CA VAL A 65 -15.73 1.98 -6.39
C VAL A 65 -17.15 1.87 -5.84
N ARG A 66 -17.64 0.64 -5.68
CA ARG A 66 -18.99 0.32 -5.17
C ARG A 66 -19.04 0.25 -3.65
N LYS A 67 -17.97 -0.21 -3.01
CA LYS A 67 -17.92 -0.38 -1.56
C LYS A 67 -16.51 -0.17 -1.03
N ILE A 68 -16.42 0.50 0.12
CA ILE A 68 -15.19 0.63 0.90
C ILE A 68 -15.46 0.05 2.27
N VAL A 69 -14.62 -0.90 2.70
CA VAL A 69 -14.65 -1.46 4.04
C VAL A 69 -13.29 -1.22 4.68
N VAL A 70 -13.29 -0.56 5.83
CA VAL A 70 -12.09 -0.41 6.67
C VAL A 70 -12.31 -1.23 7.92
N ALA A 71 -11.30 -1.97 8.36
CA ALA A 71 -11.35 -2.69 9.63
C ALA A 71 -9.94 -2.89 10.21
N PRO A 72 -9.75 -2.77 11.53
CA PRO A 72 -8.53 -3.22 12.17
C PRO A 72 -8.31 -4.73 11.95
N VAL A 73 -7.07 -5.11 11.63
CA VAL A 73 -6.67 -6.52 11.59
C VAL A 73 -6.86 -7.12 12.99
N ALA A 74 -7.16 -8.42 13.10
CA ALA A 74 -7.48 -9.08 14.37
C ALA A 74 -6.53 -8.73 15.52
N LYS A 75 -5.21 -8.76 15.26
CA LYS A 75 -4.18 -8.38 16.24
C LYS A 75 -4.22 -6.90 16.64
N SER A 76 -4.66 -6.03 15.74
CA SER A 76 -4.73 -4.58 15.98
C SER A 76 -6.02 -4.09 16.63
N ARG A 77 -7.02 -4.95 16.83
CA ARG A 77 -8.26 -4.61 17.53
C ARG A 77 -8.05 -4.21 19.00
N GLN A 78 -6.92 -4.61 19.59
CA GLN A 78 -6.55 -4.20 20.95
C GLN A 78 -5.92 -2.79 20.99
N GLN A 79 -5.40 -2.32 19.86
CA GLN A 79 -4.73 -1.02 19.72
C GLN A 79 -5.66 0.05 19.14
N CYS A 80 -6.63 -0.36 18.32
CA CYS A 80 -7.58 0.55 17.71
C CYS A 80 -8.92 -0.14 17.39
N THR A 81 -9.99 0.64 17.45
CA THR A 81 -11.34 0.20 17.12
C THR A 81 -11.96 1.16 16.09
N LEU A 82 -12.73 0.63 15.15
CA LEU A 82 -13.46 1.43 14.16
C LEU A 82 -14.95 1.34 14.47
N ASN A 83 -15.58 2.49 14.68
CA ASN A 83 -17.04 2.58 14.68
C ASN A 83 -17.53 2.69 13.23
N THR A 84 -18.16 1.63 12.73
CA THR A 84 -18.66 1.55 11.34
C THR A 84 -19.92 2.38 11.09
N ARG A 85 -20.62 2.84 12.14
CA ARG A 85 -21.78 3.73 11.99
C ARG A 85 -21.35 5.18 11.81
N THR A 86 -20.32 5.61 12.55
CA THR A 86 -19.82 6.99 12.52
C THR A 86 -18.53 7.15 11.71
N ASN A 87 -18.01 6.06 11.13
CA ASN A 87 -16.72 5.98 10.45
C ASN A 87 -15.55 6.55 11.26
N ARG A 88 -15.66 6.47 12.59
CA ARG A 88 -14.66 7.01 13.51
C ARG A 88 -13.70 5.93 13.97
N LEU A 89 -12.40 6.14 13.70
CA LEU A 89 -11.33 5.32 14.24
C LEU A 89 -10.90 5.86 15.61
N THR A 90 -10.86 4.99 16.61
CA THR A 90 -10.41 5.30 17.96
C THR A 90 -9.15 4.50 18.25
N LEU A 91 -8.10 5.19 18.73
CA LEU A 91 -6.81 4.62 19.09
C LEU A 91 -6.84 4.41 20.62
N THR A 92 -6.76 3.16 21.07
CA THR A 92 -7.01 2.79 22.48
C THR A 92 -5.74 2.46 23.25
N LYS A 93 -4.66 2.08 22.57
CA LYS A 93 -3.36 1.76 23.20
C LYS A 93 -2.19 2.22 22.33
N PRO A 94 -1.05 2.60 22.93
CA PRO A 94 0.18 2.84 22.18
C PRO A 94 0.60 1.61 21.35
N GLY A 95 1.27 1.85 20.23
CA GLY A 95 1.73 0.79 19.31
C GLY A 95 1.22 0.98 17.87
N ILE A 96 1.32 -0.08 17.06
CA ILE A 96 0.95 -0.01 15.63
C ILE A 96 -0.46 -0.57 15.42
N CYS A 97 -1.39 0.31 15.03
CA CYS A 97 -2.71 -0.08 14.54
C CYS A 97 -2.63 -0.39 13.04
N ARG A 98 -2.73 -1.67 12.67
CA ARG A 98 -2.82 -2.11 11.28
C ARG A 98 -4.27 -2.21 10.84
N LEU A 99 -4.63 -1.41 9.84
CA LEU A 99 -5.95 -1.40 9.21
C LEU A 99 -5.90 -2.17 7.89
N LYS A 100 -6.91 -3.00 7.65
CA LYS A 100 -7.23 -3.60 6.36
C LYS A 100 -8.27 -2.72 5.66
N LEU A 101 -7.96 -2.30 4.44
CA LEU A 101 -8.89 -1.61 3.56
C LEU A 101 -9.26 -2.55 2.43
N THR A 102 -10.55 -2.74 2.23
CA THR A 102 -11.11 -3.53 1.13
C THR A 102 -11.92 -2.60 0.25
N LEU A 103 -11.50 -2.42 -0.98
CA LEU A 103 -12.21 -1.68 -2.02
C LEU A 103 -12.86 -2.69 -2.95
N THR A 104 -14.18 -2.61 -3.11
CA THR A 104 -14.90 -3.38 -4.12
C THR A 104 -15.24 -2.44 -5.28
N LYS A 105 -14.67 -2.72 -6.45
CA LYS A 105 -15.03 -2.12 -7.73
C LYS A 105 -16.05 -3.02 -8.46
N SER A 106 -16.59 -2.57 -9.60
CA SER A 106 -17.50 -3.37 -10.44
C SER A 106 -16.93 -4.72 -10.87
N SER A 107 -15.64 -4.78 -11.18
CA SER A 107 -14.97 -5.94 -11.79
C SER A 107 -13.96 -6.62 -10.86
N SER A 108 -13.61 -6.00 -9.72
CA SER A 108 -12.54 -6.49 -8.85
C SER A 108 -12.71 -6.05 -7.40
N THR A 109 -12.19 -6.84 -6.47
CA THR A 109 -12.02 -6.43 -5.08
C THR A 109 -10.54 -6.34 -4.77
N VAL A 110 -10.09 -5.20 -4.28
CA VAL A 110 -8.69 -4.96 -3.93
C VAL A 110 -8.56 -4.73 -2.42
N VAL A 111 -7.54 -5.34 -1.85
CA VAL A 111 -7.25 -5.27 -0.42
C VAL A 111 -5.89 -4.60 -0.23
N GLY A 112 -5.83 -3.62 0.68
CA GLY A 112 -4.58 -3.01 1.10
C GLY A 112 -4.50 -2.85 2.61
N PHE A 113 -3.31 -2.49 3.09
CA PHE A 113 -3.04 -2.33 4.52
C PHE A 113 -2.38 -0.99 4.81
N ILE A 114 -2.82 -0.35 5.89
CA ILE A 114 -2.24 0.88 6.42
C ILE A 114 -1.79 0.62 7.85
N ASN A 115 -0.60 1.09 8.20
CA ASN A 115 -0.07 1.02 9.57
C ASN A 115 -0.09 2.42 10.17
N LEU A 116 -0.89 2.62 11.21
CA LEU A 116 -0.92 3.85 12.00
C LEU A 116 -0.11 3.63 13.27
N ALA A 117 0.85 4.51 13.54
CA ALA A 117 1.67 4.42 14.74
C ALA A 117 1.11 5.37 15.82
N ILE A 118 0.73 4.79 16.95
CA ILE A 118 0.22 5.48 18.13
C ILE A 118 1.39 5.59 19.10
N ARG A 119 1.79 6.81 19.44
CA ARG A 119 2.74 7.08 20.53
C ARG A 119 1.96 7.39 21.80
#